data_AF-A0A1E7F830-F1
#
_entry.id   AF-A0A1E7F830-F1
#
_cell.length_a   1.000
_cell.length_b   1.000
_cell.length_c   1.000
_cell.angle_alpha   90.00
_cell.angle_beta   90.00
_cell.angle_gamma   90.00
#
_symmetry.space_group_name_H-M   'P 1'
#
loop_
_entity.id
_entity.type
_entity.pdbx_description
1 polymer ?
#
loop_
_entity_poly.entity_id
_entity_poly.type
_entity_poly.pdbx_seq_one_letter_code
_entity_poly.pdbx_strand_id
1 'polypeptide(L)'
;MSLPSLPQCNSSCLSNFGKDGEWIQDWNFAAEYGQYEEPLVSPAGPLNQRQDMRFRPQEDAPFRWPTSWKWVDKDPACPVDPMTQSTMCNILVQLNISRIAFYWDSLTQQQYTSFLNLMGHRHIMVSSQTRYTKVLLCNITEDSNHYITLFHKRDEGGQAFPKNERTEYNLHEDIELSAFIDESPQRFLGVFNLGAHYHNLSWYKKDMVKRVKSLESFNRSQDLYFIRTTAPGHKNFFLKNRRSFNWTQGTRDVPLYSYTEFRNKSWSTNYDWNMYEHYNEFTKKTIHELGTQTQKIHVIDVYNMTALRSDGHVDGLHYMLPGPVDWWNHLFFTYLKELRKVLVNLNAMNCVP
;
A
#
# COMPACT_ATOMS: atom_id res chain seq x y z
N MET A 1 39.61 -3.17 16.25
CA MET A 1 39.40 -1.75 15.93
C MET A 1 37.92 -1.55 15.68
N SER A 2 37.22 -0.87 16.57
CA SER A 2 35.81 -0.50 16.37
C SER A 2 35.76 0.71 15.42
N LEU A 3 35.08 0.57 14.29
CA LEU A 3 34.79 1.71 13.42
C LEU A 3 33.95 2.72 14.21
N PRO A 4 34.22 4.04 14.10
CA PRO A 4 33.39 5.05 14.71
C PRO A 4 31.95 4.92 14.20
N SER A 5 30.97 4.92 15.11
CA SER A 5 29.56 4.86 14.77
C SER A 5 29.19 6.11 13.96
N LEU A 6 28.79 5.91 12.71
CA LEU A 6 28.29 7.00 11.86
C LEU A 6 26.98 7.54 12.45
N PRO A 7 26.67 8.85 12.28
CA PRO A 7 25.45 9.43 12.82
C PRO A 7 24.22 8.75 12.21
N GLN A 8 23.30 8.27 13.05
CA GLN A 8 21.98 7.78 12.62
C GLN A 8 21.19 8.94 12.01
N CYS A 9 20.73 8.79 10.77
CA CYS A 9 19.78 9.73 10.19
C CYS A 9 18.37 9.42 10.69
N ASN A 10 18.14 9.67 11.98
CA ASN A 10 16.85 9.43 12.61
C ASN A 10 15.85 10.51 12.20
N SER A 11 15.09 10.27 11.12
CA SER A 11 13.74 10.83 11.07
C SER A 11 12.89 10.10 12.09
N SER A 12 12.42 10.82 13.12
CA SER A 12 11.52 10.26 14.12
C SER A 12 10.19 9.80 13.51
N CYS A 13 9.84 10.28 12.32
CA CYS A 13 8.54 10.02 11.73
C CYS A 13 8.47 8.73 10.90
N LEU A 14 9.57 8.29 10.29
CA LEU A 14 9.57 7.11 9.40
C LEU A 14 9.08 5.83 10.11
N SER A 15 9.23 5.72 11.42
CA SER A 15 8.77 4.57 12.22
C SER A 15 7.40 4.77 12.89
N ASN A 16 6.82 5.97 12.79
CA ASN A 16 5.63 6.38 13.55
C ASN A 16 4.38 6.62 12.69
N PHE A 17 4.51 6.94 11.40
CA PHE A 17 3.35 7.19 10.54
C PHE A 17 2.35 6.02 10.53
N GLY A 18 1.06 6.31 10.72
CA GLY A 18 -0.02 5.32 10.63
C GLY A 18 -0.07 4.30 11.77
N LYS A 19 0.85 4.40 12.75
CA LYS A 19 1.00 3.40 13.81
C LYS A 19 0.02 3.61 14.96
N ASP A 20 -0.15 4.86 15.40
CA ASP A 20 -1.04 5.22 16.50
C ASP A 20 -1.82 6.48 16.14
N GLY A 21 -3.13 6.33 16.00
CA GLY A 21 -4.02 7.34 15.47
C GLY A 21 -5.47 6.88 15.57
N GLU A 22 -6.36 7.66 15.01
CA GLU A 22 -7.78 7.37 14.98
C GLU A 22 -8.42 7.81 13.66
N TRP A 23 -9.58 7.24 13.38
CA TRP A 23 -10.40 7.63 12.24
C TRP A 23 -11.44 8.65 12.69
N ILE A 24 -11.38 9.84 12.10
CA ILE A 24 -12.43 10.86 12.26
C ILE A 24 -13.25 10.96 10.99
N GLN A 25 -14.54 11.25 11.12
CA GLN A 25 -15.37 11.56 9.97
C GLN A 25 -15.13 13.02 9.56
N ASP A 26 -14.72 13.25 8.32
CA ASP A 26 -14.37 14.55 7.80
C ASP A 26 -14.88 14.69 6.36
N TRP A 27 -16.03 15.34 6.20
CA TRP A 27 -16.65 15.56 4.89
C TRP A 27 -15.88 16.56 4.00
N ASN A 28 -15.10 17.46 4.61
CA ASN A 28 -14.25 18.37 3.84
C ASN A 28 -13.09 17.60 3.23
N PHE A 29 -12.43 16.74 4.03
CA PHE A 29 -11.47 15.78 3.51
C PHE A 29 -12.09 14.89 2.43
N ALA A 30 -13.31 14.37 2.66
CA ALA A 30 -13.99 13.52 1.69
C ALA A 30 -14.19 14.19 0.33
N ALA A 31 -14.52 15.49 0.34
CA ALA A 31 -14.73 16.30 -0.85
C ALA A 31 -13.43 16.62 -1.59
N GLU A 32 -12.36 16.91 -0.84
CA GLU A 32 -11.08 17.37 -1.39
C GLU A 32 -10.17 16.21 -1.80
N TYR A 33 -10.14 15.13 -1.00
CA TYR A 33 -9.18 14.03 -1.14
C TYR A 33 -9.81 12.63 -1.13
N GLY A 34 -11.00 12.48 -0.55
CA GLY A 34 -11.66 11.18 -0.41
C GLY A 34 -12.40 10.70 -1.67
N GLN A 35 -12.51 11.53 -2.71
CA GLN A 35 -13.06 11.15 -4.02
C GLN A 35 -11.97 11.16 -5.08
N TYR A 36 -12.10 10.33 -6.10
CA TYR A 36 -11.26 10.45 -7.29
C TYR A 36 -11.77 11.62 -8.13
N GLU A 37 -10.89 12.59 -8.41
CA GLU A 37 -11.21 13.78 -9.20
C GLU A 37 -11.62 13.44 -10.64
N GLU A 38 -11.10 12.33 -11.15
CA GLU A 38 -11.23 11.92 -12.53
C GLU A 38 -11.97 10.57 -12.66
N PRO A 39 -12.49 10.24 -13.86
CA PRO A 39 -13.01 8.90 -14.12
C PRO A 39 -12.02 7.80 -13.74
N LEU A 40 -12.54 6.68 -13.22
CA LEU A 40 -11.73 5.55 -12.79
C LEU A 40 -10.81 5.06 -13.92
N VAL A 41 -9.50 5.08 -13.66
CA VAL A 41 -8.48 4.50 -14.54
C VAL A 41 -8.58 2.98 -14.54
N SER A 42 -8.86 2.40 -13.37
CA SER A 42 -8.99 0.97 -13.18
C SER A 42 -10.15 0.68 -12.23
N PRO A 43 -11.21 -0.01 -12.68
CA PRO A 43 -12.36 -0.33 -11.83
C PRO A 43 -11.98 -1.36 -10.77
N ALA A 44 -12.44 -1.15 -9.54
CA ALA A 44 -12.16 -2.01 -8.40
C ALA A 44 -13.04 -3.28 -8.32
N GLY A 45 -13.50 -3.78 -9.47
CA GLY A 45 -14.41 -4.91 -9.60
C GLY A 45 -15.90 -4.54 -9.59
N PRO A 46 -16.79 -5.52 -9.84
CA PRO A 46 -18.20 -5.27 -10.15
C PRO A 46 -19.01 -4.71 -8.97
N LEU A 47 -18.62 -5.04 -7.73
CA LEU A 47 -19.33 -4.55 -6.54
C LEU A 47 -19.01 -3.08 -6.25
N ASN A 48 -17.74 -2.69 -6.35
CA ASN A 48 -17.34 -1.29 -6.27
C ASN A 48 -18.02 -0.47 -7.37
N GLN A 49 -17.93 -0.92 -8.62
CA GLN A 49 -18.58 -0.25 -9.75
C GLN A 49 -20.09 -0.10 -9.53
N ARG A 50 -20.77 -1.15 -9.03
CA ARG A 50 -22.20 -1.09 -8.72
C ARG A 50 -22.51 -0.05 -7.65
N GLN A 51 -21.66 0.08 -6.64
CA GLN A 51 -21.85 1.07 -5.59
C GLN A 51 -21.61 2.49 -6.09
N ASP A 52 -20.56 2.72 -6.87
CA ASP A 52 -20.28 4.01 -7.50
C ASP A 52 -21.44 4.48 -8.38
N MET A 53 -21.98 3.59 -9.21
CA MET A 53 -23.07 3.94 -10.12
C MET A 53 -24.41 4.19 -9.43
N ARG A 54 -24.65 3.54 -8.28
CA ARG A 54 -25.96 3.53 -7.62
C ARG A 54 -26.05 4.47 -6.43
N PHE A 55 -24.94 4.80 -5.78
CA PHE A 55 -24.92 5.72 -4.66
C PHE A 55 -25.56 7.05 -5.07
N ARG A 56 -26.36 7.60 -4.17
CA ARG A 56 -27.00 8.90 -4.31
C ARG A 56 -26.62 9.73 -3.08
N PRO A 57 -25.93 10.87 -3.28
CA PRO A 57 -25.63 11.80 -2.20
C PRO A 57 -26.90 12.15 -1.40
N GLN A 58 -26.74 12.22 -0.08
CA GLN A 58 -27.78 12.62 0.87
C GLN A 58 -27.27 13.82 1.68
N GLU A 59 -28.18 14.52 2.36
CA GLU A 59 -27.82 15.68 3.19
C GLU A 59 -26.84 15.31 4.31
N ASP A 60 -27.02 14.14 4.94
CA ASP A 60 -26.16 13.60 6.00
C ASP A 60 -24.99 12.76 5.46
N ALA A 61 -24.93 12.51 4.15
CA ALA A 61 -23.89 11.74 3.49
C ALA A 61 -23.69 12.20 2.04
N PRO A 62 -22.96 13.30 1.83
CA PRO A 62 -22.69 13.80 0.48
C PRO A 62 -21.84 12.81 -0.34
N PHE A 63 -21.05 11.97 0.34
CA PHE A 63 -20.22 10.93 -0.27
C PHE A 63 -20.49 9.57 0.38
N ARG A 64 -19.94 8.50 -0.21
CA ARG A 64 -20.05 7.16 0.36
C ARG A 64 -19.41 7.16 1.75
N TRP A 65 -20.10 6.58 2.72
CA TRP A 65 -19.66 6.62 4.11
C TRP A 65 -18.18 6.20 4.34
N PRO A 66 -17.67 5.11 3.72
CA PRO A 66 -16.27 4.71 3.91
C PRO A 66 -15.23 5.69 3.35
N THR A 67 -15.61 6.59 2.44
CA THR A 67 -14.71 7.59 1.83
C THR A 67 -14.59 8.86 2.66
N SER A 68 -15.43 9.00 3.69
CA SER A 68 -15.46 10.18 4.57
C SER A 68 -14.51 10.10 5.76
N TRP A 69 -13.86 8.95 5.97
CA TRP A 69 -12.98 8.73 7.11
C TRP A 69 -11.57 9.19 6.81
N LYS A 70 -11.05 10.02 7.70
CA LYS A 70 -9.70 10.55 7.69
C LYS A 70 -8.90 9.97 8.85
N TRP A 71 -7.70 9.46 8.58
CA TRP A 71 -6.77 9.07 9.62
C TRP A 71 -6.09 10.30 10.20
N VAL A 72 -6.01 10.35 11.53
CA VAL A 72 -5.28 11.38 12.27
C VAL A 72 -4.32 10.68 13.22
N ASP A 73 -3.03 10.81 12.96
CA ASP A 73 -1.99 10.32 13.86
C ASP A 73 -2.04 11.08 15.19
N LYS A 74 -1.79 10.37 16.29
CA LYS A 74 -1.70 10.98 17.62
C LYS A 74 -0.47 11.85 17.79
N ASP A 75 0.60 11.56 17.05
CA ASP A 75 1.80 12.40 17.03
C ASP A 75 1.62 13.51 15.99
N PRO A 76 1.34 14.76 16.40
CA PRO A 76 1.12 15.86 15.47
C PRO A 76 2.40 16.27 14.72
N ALA A 77 3.58 15.81 15.15
CA ALA A 77 4.82 16.07 14.43
C ALA A 77 5.00 15.16 13.20
N CYS A 78 4.26 14.05 13.15
CA CYS A 78 4.37 13.03 12.10
C CYS A 78 2.99 12.68 11.50
N PRO A 79 2.23 13.66 10.97
CA PRO A 79 0.93 13.36 10.36
C PRO A 79 1.09 12.61 9.04
N VAL A 80 0.15 11.71 8.74
CA VAL A 80 -0.03 11.20 7.37
C VAL A 80 -0.63 12.29 6.49
N ASP A 81 0.13 12.71 5.48
CA ASP A 81 -0.28 13.69 4.50
C ASP A 81 -1.14 13.04 3.41
N PRO A 82 -2.25 13.69 2.99
CA PRO A 82 -2.98 13.29 1.79
C PRO A 82 -2.07 13.36 0.56
N MET A 83 -2.17 12.34 -0.28
CA MET A 83 -1.48 12.28 -1.56
C MET A 83 -2.30 13.00 -2.62
N THR A 84 -1.64 13.86 -3.39
CA THR A 84 -2.21 14.43 -4.63
C THR A 84 -1.34 14.02 -5.81
N GLN A 85 -1.86 14.16 -7.03
CA GLN A 85 -1.12 13.86 -8.26
C GLN A 85 0.18 14.69 -8.33
N SER A 86 0.07 16.01 -8.14
CA SER A 86 1.20 16.93 -8.20
C SER A 86 2.25 16.63 -7.12
N THR A 87 1.82 16.43 -5.87
CA THR A 87 2.77 16.16 -4.78
C THR A 87 3.48 14.82 -4.93
N MET A 88 2.77 13.76 -5.33
CA MET A 88 3.40 12.46 -5.60
C MET A 88 4.41 12.56 -6.76
N CYS A 89 4.02 13.16 -7.89
CA CYS A 89 4.91 13.34 -9.03
C CYS A 89 6.18 14.12 -8.67
N ASN A 90 6.05 15.22 -7.93
CA ASN A 90 7.19 16.01 -7.48
C ASN A 90 8.16 15.17 -6.61
N ILE A 91 7.65 14.34 -5.71
CA ILE A 91 8.48 13.47 -4.87
C ILE A 91 9.19 12.40 -5.70
N LEU A 92 8.50 11.74 -6.63
CA LEU A 92 9.09 10.70 -7.49
C LEU A 92 10.23 11.27 -8.35
N VAL A 93 10.03 12.46 -8.90
CA VAL A 93 11.04 13.19 -9.69
C VAL A 93 12.26 13.57 -8.85
N GLN A 94 12.04 14.13 -7.67
CA GLN A 94 13.14 14.51 -6.77
C GLN A 94 13.92 13.30 -6.26
N LEU A 95 13.26 12.14 -6.16
CA LEU A 95 13.91 10.87 -5.87
C LEU A 95 14.50 10.20 -7.13
N ASN A 96 14.42 10.80 -8.31
CA ASN A 96 14.88 10.23 -9.58
C ASN A 96 14.30 8.82 -9.86
N ILE A 97 13.05 8.58 -9.46
CA ILE A 97 12.36 7.30 -9.68
C ILE A 97 11.74 7.33 -11.07
N SER A 98 12.10 6.38 -11.93
CA SER A 98 11.53 6.25 -13.28
C SER A 98 10.71 4.97 -13.47
N ARG A 99 10.73 4.06 -12.50
CA ARG A 99 10.03 2.78 -12.57
C ARG A 99 9.45 2.41 -11.21
N ILE A 100 8.20 1.97 -11.19
CA ILE A 100 7.52 1.50 -9.99
C ILE A 100 6.91 0.12 -10.28
N ALA A 101 7.15 -0.87 -9.42
CA ALA A 101 6.44 -2.14 -9.46
C ALA A 101 5.53 -2.32 -8.25
N PHE A 102 4.27 -2.66 -8.50
CA PHE A 102 3.35 -3.20 -7.49
C PHE A 102 3.23 -4.71 -7.74
N TYR A 103 3.75 -5.49 -6.82
CA TYR A 103 3.88 -6.92 -7.03
C TYR A 103 3.29 -7.70 -5.88
N TRP A 104 2.58 -8.78 -6.20
CA TRP A 104 2.16 -9.89 -5.30
C TRP A 104 0.64 -10.11 -5.24
N ASP A 105 0.02 -10.21 -4.06
CA ASP A 105 -1.36 -10.68 -3.92
C ASP A 105 -2.45 -9.70 -4.42
N SER A 106 -3.71 -10.11 -4.26
CA SER A 106 -4.87 -9.30 -4.60
C SER A 106 -4.98 -8.00 -3.78
N LEU A 107 -4.45 -7.94 -2.55
CA LEU A 107 -4.43 -6.71 -1.77
C LEU A 107 -3.40 -5.71 -2.32
N THR A 108 -2.30 -6.18 -2.88
CA THR A 108 -1.34 -5.32 -3.61
C THR A 108 -1.96 -4.82 -4.91
N GLN A 109 -2.71 -5.67 -5.61
CA GLN A 109 -3.51 -5.25 -6.77
C GLN A 109 -4.51 -4.13 -6.41
N GLN A 110 -5.15 -4.20 -5.23
CA GLN A 110 -6.03 -3.11 -4.78
C GLN A 110 -5.26 -1.82 -4.54
N GLN A 111 -4.07 -1.89 -3.92
CA GLN A 111 -3.21 -0.71 -3.73
C GLN A 111 -2.81 -0.07 -5.07
N TYR A 112 -2.41 -0.88 -6.05
CA TYR A 112 -2.09 -0.43 -7.40
C TYR A 112 -3.30 0.23 -8.07
N THR A 113 -4.48 -0.39 -7.96
CA THR A 113 -5.72 0.15 -8.53
C THR A 113 -6.08 1.51 -7.92
N SER A 114 -5.98 1.62 -6.59
CA SER A 114 -6.13 2.89 -5.86
C SER A 114 -5.10 3.93 -6.33
N PHE A 115 -3.83 3.53 -6.45
CA PHE A 115 -2.76 4.42 -6.90
C PHE A 115 -3.07 5.00 -8.29
N LEU A 116 -3.47 4.16 -9.25
CA LEU A 116 -3.86 4.63 -10.59
C LEU A 116 -5.04 5.61 -10.55
N ASN A 117 -6.06 5.33 -9.73
CA ASN A 117 -7.23 6.19 -9.64
C ASN A 117 -6.92 7.53 -8.94
N LEU A 118 -6.04 7.53 -7.94
CA LEU A 118 -5.53 8.76 -7.31
C LEU A 118 -4.66 9.57 -8.28
N MET A 119 -3.88 8.92 -9.15
CA MET A 119 -3.06 9.59 -10.16
C MET A 119 -3.89 10.18 -11.32
N GLY A 120 -5.10 9.68 -11.57
CA GLY A 120 -6.00 10.20 -12.61
C GLY A 120 -5.70 9.68 -14.02
N HIS A 121 -6.73 9.56 -14.86
CA HIS A 121 -6.63 9.09 -16.24
C HIS A 121 -5.77 9.99 -17.13
N ARG A 122 -5.72 11.31 -16.89
CA ARG A 122 -4.93 12.23 -17.71
C ARG A 122 -3.43 11.97 -17.60
N HIS A 123 -3.00 11.39 -16.49
CA HIS A 123 -1.60 11.09 -16.21
C HIS A 123 -1.22 9.65 -16.53
N ILE A 124 -2.18 8.78 -16.84
CA ILE A 124 -1.91 7.36 -17.06
C ILE A 124 -2.10 7.01 -18.54
N MET A 125 -1.00 6.72 -19.21
CA MET A 125 -0.97 6.19 -20.56
C MET A 125 -0.91 4.66 -20.54
N VAL A 126 -1.70 4.01 -21.39
CA VAL A 126 -1.60 2.57 -21.61
C VAL A 126 -0.33 2.30 -22.42
N SER A 127 0.58 1.49 -21.88
CA SER A 127 1.75 1.05 -22.62
C SER A 127 1.35 -0.04 -23.63
N SER A 128 1.89 0.03 -24.84
CA SER A 128 1.71 -1.02 -25.86
C SER A 128 2.60 -2.25 -25.62
N GLN A 129 3.60 -2.15 -24.73
CA GLN A 129 4.64 -3.16 -24.60
C GLN A 129 4.16 -4.43 -23.90
N THR A 130 3.41 -4.31 -22.80
CA THR A 130 2.85 -5.48 -22.09
C THR A 130 1.52 -5.14 -21.43
N ARG A 131 0.71 -6.17 -21.13
CA ARG A 131 -0.52 -6.01 -20.34
C ARG A 131 -0.28 -5.61 -18.87
N TYR A 132 0.96 -5.69 -18.40
CA TYR A 132 1.35 -5.43 -17.02
C TYR A 132 1.90 -4.02 -16.82
N THR A 133 2.20 -3.30 -17.90
CA THR A 133 2.83 -1.99 -17.82
C THR A 133 1.88 -0.86 -18.19
N LYS A 134 2.01 0.24 -17.46
CA LYS A 134 1.41 1.56 -17.78
C LYS A 134 2.50 2.61 -17.68
N VAL A 135 2.28 3.78 -18.24
CA VAL A 135 3.20 4.92 -18.10
C VAL A 135 2.47 6.02 -17.37
N LEU A 136 3.04 6.45 -16.24
CA LEU A 136 2.65 7.64 -15.51
C LEU A 136 3.42 8.84 -16.05
N LEU A 137 2.70 9.87 -16.46
CA LEU A 137 3.25 11.14 -16.92
C LEU A 137 3.21 12.15 -15.77
N CYS A 138 4.39 12.55 -15.31
CA CYS A 138 4.55 13.64 -14.35
C CYS A 138 5.01 14.91 -15.07
N ASN A 139 4.08 15.86 -15.22
CA ASN A 139 4.37 17.18 -15.76
C ASN A 139 4.94 18.05 -14.63
N ILE A 140 6.27 18.21 -14.61
CA ILE A 140 6.93 19.02 -13.58
C ILE A 140 6.86 20.50 -13.96
N THR A 141 7.03 20.78 -15.25
CA THR A 141 6.95 22.10 -15.86
C THR A 141 6.26 22.00 -17.22
N GLU A 142 5.92 23.13 -17.85
CA GLU A 142 5.38 23.14 -19.22
C GLU A 142 6.33 22.47 -20.23
N ASP A 143 7.63 22.44 -19.94
CA ASP A 143 8.68 22.00 -20.86
C ASP A 143 9.33 20.65 -20.50
N SER A 144 8.99 20.05 -19.35
CA SER A 144 9.62 18.81 -18.89
C SER A 144 8.63 17.76 -18.42
N ASN A 145 8.60 16.67 -19.18
CA ASN A 145 7.84 15.47 -18.87
C ASN A 145 8.77 14.44 -18.23
N HIS A 146 8.38 13.94 -17.07
CA HIS A 146 9.03 12.80 -16.44
C HIS A 146 8.11 11.57 -16.56
N TYR A 147 8.59 10.57 -17.30
CA TYR A 147 7.84 9.34 -17.54
C TYR A 147 8.24 8.28 -16.54
N ILE A 148 7.25 7.70 -15.88
CA ILE A 148 7.44 6.64 -14.90
C ILE A 148 6.72 5.39 -15.38
N THR A 149 7.47 4.32 -15.66
CA THR A 149 6.85 3.05 -16.02
C THR A 149 6.31 2.37 -14.77
N LEU A 150 5.01 2.09 -14.75
CA LEU A 150 4.33 1.35 -13.71
C LEU A 150 4.21 -0.11 -14.15
N PHE A 151 4.65 -1.05 -13.33
CA PHE A 151 4.46 -2.48 -13.52
C PHE A 151 3.54 -3.01 -12.43
N HIS A 152 2.59 -3.86 -12.82
CA HIS A 152 1.81 -4.63 -11.86
C HIS A 152 1.62 -6.06 -12.31
N LYS A 153 1.94 -7.00 -11.42
CA LYS A 153 1.67 -8.42 -11.61
C LYS A 153 1.16 -9.02 -10.31
N ARG A 154 0.06 -9.76 -10.44
CA ARG A 154 -0.49 -10.54 -9.34
C ARG A 154 0.20 -11.89 -9.30
N ASP A 155 0.67 -12.25 -8.12
CA ASP A 155 1.21 -13.56 -7.78
C ASP A 155 0.65 -13.95 -6.41
N GLU A 156 -0.07 -15.06 -6.38
CA GLU A 156 -0.83 -15.47 -5.19
C GLU A 156 0.05 -16.26 -4.22
N GLY A 157 1.15 -16.90 -4.66
CA GLY A 157 2.08 -17.68 -3.81
C GLY A 157 1.44 -18.55 -2.71
N GLY A 158 2.25 -19.02 -1.75
CA GLY A 158 1.76 -19.58 -0.49
C GLY A 158 0.82 -20.80 -0.65
N GLN A 159 -0.26 -20.83 0.13
CA GLN A 159 -1.43 -21.70 -0.06
C GLN A 159 -2.69 -20.85 -0.18
N ALA A 160 -3.19 -20.62 -1.38
CA ALA A 160 -4.43 -19.83 -1.56
C ALA A 160 -5.69 -20.43 -0.89
N PHE A 161 -5.63 -21.69 -0.42
CA PHE A 161 -6.65 -22.33 0.40
C PHE A 161 -5.96 -23.30 1.38
N PRO A 162 -6.49 -23.56 2.60
CA PRO A 162 -5.81 -24.37 3.64
C PRO A 162 -5.47 -25.83 3.27
N LYS A 163 -5.72 -26.25 2.03
CA LYS A 163 -5.42 -27.60 1.50
C LYS A 163 -4.61 -27.61 0.19
N ASN A 164 -4.20 -26.46 -0.34
CA ASN A 164 -3.39 -26.42 -1.55
C ASN A 164 -1.92 -26.71 -1.24
N GLU A 165 -1.20 -27.25 -2.23
CA GLU A 165 0.25 -27.35 -2.14
C GLU A 165 0.87 -25.96 -2.02
N ARG A 166 1.96 -25.86 -1.24
CA ARG A 166 2.72 -24.62 -1.11
C ARG A 166 3.37 -24.29 -2.46
N THR A 167 3.02 -23.15 -3.03
CA THR A 167 3.79 -22.55 -4.12
C THR A 167 4.84 -21.64 -3.51
N GLU A 168 6.10 -22.07 -3.56
CA GLU A 168 7.22 -21.21 -3.22
C GLU A 168 7.48 -20.27 -4.38
N TYR A 169 7.55 -18.97 -4.10
CA TYR A 169 7.77 -17.98 -5.14
C TYR A 169 9.16 -17.37 -5.05
N ASN A 170 9.91 -17.49 -6.13
CA ASN A 170 11.23 -16.92 -6.29
C ASN A 170 11.16 -15.70 -7.23
N LEU A 171 11.54 -14.51 -6.73
CA LEU A 171 11.57 -13.29 -7.54
C LEU A 171 12.39 -13.44 -8.82
N HIS A 172 13.52 -14.15 -8.73
CA HIS A 172 14.42 -14.37 -9.88
C HIS A 172 13.86 -15.33 -10.93
N GLU A 173 12.84 -16.12 -10.57
CA GLU A 173 12.14 -16.98 -11.52
C GLU A 173 10.96 -16.27 -12.18
N ASP A 174 10.56 -15.09 -11.67
CA ASP A 174 9.63 -14.21 -12.37
C ASP A 174 10.36 -13.52 -13.52
N ILE A 175 10.23 -14.07 -14.73
CA ILE A 175 10.87 -13.54 -15.93
C ILE A 175 10.42 -12.10 -16.18
N GLU A 176 9.14 -11.77 -16.01
CA GLU A 176 8.63 -10.43 -16.30
C GLU A 176 9.06 -9.38 -15.28
N LEU A 177 9.04 -9.70 -13.99
CA LEU A 177 9.51 -8.77 -12.95
C LEU A 177 11.04 -8.61 -13.00
N SER A 178 11.78 -9.71 -13.18
CA SER A 178 13.24 -9.64 -13.31
C SER A 178 13.64 -8.82 -14.53
N ALA A 179 13.00 -9.06 -15.68
CA ALA A 179 13.19 -8.24 -16.88
C ALA A 179 12.86 -6.77 -16.61
N PHE A 180 11.76 -6.47 -15.91
CA PHE A 180 11.40 -5.10 -15.57
C PHE A 180 12.42 -4.39 -14.68
N ILE A 181 13.02 -5.10 -13.71
CA ILE A 181 14.07 -4.55 -12.83
C ILE A 181 15.36 -4.32 -13.64
N ASP A 182 15.76 -5.29 -14.46
CA ASP A 182 17.03 -5.29 -15.19
C ASP A 182 17.02 -4.41 -16.47
N GLU A 183 15.85 -4.08 -17.00
CA GLU A 183 15.68 -3.30 -18.25
C GLU A 183 16.42 -1.97 -18.27
N SER A 184 16.63 -1.34 -17.10
CA SER A 184 17.25 -0.02 -17.00
C SER A 184 18.13 0.13 -15.76
N PRO A 185 19.23 0.90 -15.81
CA PRO A 185 20.02 1.24 -14.63
C PRO A 185 19.35 2.31 -13.76
N GLN A 186 18.31 3.00 -14.24
CA GLN A 186 17.62 4.04 -13.49
C GLN A 186 16.96 3.49 -12.22
N ARG A 187 16.81 4.35 -11.20
CA ARG A 187 16.28 3.96 -9.90
C ARG A 187 14.87 3.38 -10.03
N PHE A 188 14.71 2.21 -9.43
CA PHE A 188 13.48 1.46 -9.33
C PHE A 188 12.89 1.56 -7.93
N LEU A 189 11.56 1.56 -7.86
CA LEU A 189 10.77 1.56 -6.63
C LEU A 189 9.86 0.34 -6.63
N GLY A 190 10.09 -0.61 -5.73
CA GLY A 190 9.23 -1.79 -5.59
C GLY A 190 8.29 -1.67 -4.40
N VAL A 191 7.00 -1.98 -4.57
CA VAL A 191 5.99 -2.10 -3.52
C VAL A 191 5.49 -3.55 -3.50
N PHE A 192 5.78 -4.24 -2.41
CA PHE A 192 5.49 -5.65 -2.21
C PHE A 192 4.61 -5.84 -0.98
N ASN A 193 3.88 -6.93 -0.96
CA ASN A 193 3.26 -7.44 0.26
C ASN A 193 3.52 -8.95 0.35
N LEU A 194 3.36 -9.53 1.54
CA LEU A 194 3.34 -10.98 1.77
C LEU A 194 2.39 -11.27 2.94
N GLY A 195 1.36 -12.10 2.76
CA GLY A 195 0.54 -12.65 3.85
C GLY A 195 -0.80 -13.26 3.46
N ALA A 196 -1.54 -12.69 2.51
CA ALA A 196 -2.97 -13.02 2.38
C ALA A 196 -3.27 -14.50 2.10
N HIS A 197 -2.37 -15.17 1.38
CA HIS A 197 -2.46 -16.57 0.96
C HIS A 197 -1.58 -17.51 1.82
N TYR A 198 -1.22 -17.14 3.05
CA TYR A 198 -0.52 -18.05 3.95
C TYR A 198 -1.44 -18.55 5.06
N HIS A 199 -1.43 -19.88 5.25
CA HIS A 199 -2.13 -20.57 6.34
C HIS A 199 -1.15 -21.26 7.30
N ASN A 200 0.17 -21.08 7.10
CA ASN A 200 1.21 -21.67 7.93
C ASN A 200 2.33 -20.67 8.19
N LEU A 201 2.56 -20.35 9.47
CA LEU A 201 3.59 -19.42 9.89
C LEU A 201 5.00 -19.88 9.54
N SER A 202 5.29 -21.19 9.57
CA SER A 202 6.62 -21.71 9.22
C SER A 202 6.95 -21.47 7.75
N TRP A 203 5.97 -21.68 6.85
CA TRP A 203 6.12 -21.41 5.43
C TRP A 203 6.25 -19.91 5.15
N TYR A 204 5.40 -19.09 5.76
CA TYR A 204 5.52 -17.63 5.69
C TYR A 204 6.92 -17.15 6.06
N LYS A 205 7.45 -17.63 7.20
CA LYS A 205 8.79 -17.24 7.68
C LYS A 205 9.89 -17.59 6.69
N LYS A 206 9.85 -18.79 6.11
CA LYS A 206 10.82 -19.24 5.11
C LYS A 206 10.78 -18.36 3.85
N ASP A 207 9.58 -18.11 3.33
CA ASP A 207 9.39 -17.33 2.10
C ASP A 207 9.73 -15.85 2.29
N MET A 208 9.41 -15.26 3.44
CA MET A 208 9.78 -13.87 3.75
C MET A 208 11.30 -13.70 3.83
N VAL A 209 12.02 -14.61 4.51
CA VAL A 209 13.49 -14.56 4.56
C VAL A 209 14.10 -14.72 3.17
N LYS A 210 13.61 -15.69 2.38
CA LYS A 210 14.05 -15.88 0.99
C LYS A 210 13.83 -14.62 0.17
N ARG A 211 12.67 -13.98 0.33
CA ARG A 211 12.28 -12.77 -0.39
C ARG A 211 13.18 -11.58 -0.09
N VAL A 212 13.45 -11.30 1.19
CA VAL A 212 14.38 -10.22 1.57
C VAL A 212 15.76 -10.48 0.95
N LYS A 213 16.27 -11.71 1.03
CA LYS A 213 17.54 -12.08 0.41
C LYS A 213 17.54 -11.92 -1.12
N SER A 214 16.44 -12.26 -1.79
CA SER A 214 16.30 -12.03 -3.23
C SER A 214 16.33 -10.55 -3.58
N LEU A 215 15.63 -9.70 -2.82
CA LEU A 215 15.67 -8.24 -3.04
C LEU A 215 17.09 -7.67 -2.85
N GLU A 216 17.80 -8.12 -1.81
CA GLU A 216 19.18 -7.72 -1.57
C GLU A 216 20.15 -8.15 -2.68
N SER A 217 19.87 -9.29 -3.31
CA SER A 217 20.74 -9.84 -4.35
C SER A 217 20.70 -9.08 -5.68
N PHE A 218 19.77 -8.15 -5.89
CA PHE A 218 19.69 -7.37 -7.14
C PHE A 218 20.89 -6.44 -7.39
N ASN A 219 21.87 -6.32 -6.48
CA ASN A 219 23.08 -5.49 -6.63
C ASN A 219 22.84 -4.05 -7.17
N ARG A 220 21.69 -3.46 -6.82
CA ARG A 220 21.29 -2.11 -7.22
C ARG A 220 21.21 -1.25 -5.97
N SER A 221 22.22 -0.40 -5.76
CA SER A 221 22.37 0.40 -4.52
C SER A 221 21.35 1.53 -4.40
N GLN A 222 20.88 2.01 -5.54
CA GLN A 222 19.99 3.15 -5.68
C GLN A 222 18.51 2.81 -5.49
N ASP A 223 18.12 1.54 -5.62
CA ASP A 223 16.71 1.15 -5.64
C ASP A 223 16.09 1.18 -4.25
N LEU A 224 14.78 1.41 -4.21
CA LEU A 224 13.99 1.45 -2.98
C LEU A 224 12.95 0.34 -3.03
N TYR A 225 12.85 -0.44 -1.96
CA TYR A 225 11.89 -1.53 -1.83
C TYR A 225 11.03 -1.29 -0.59
N PHE A 226 9.72 -1.35 -0.77
CA PHE A 226 8.74 -1.19 0.28
C PHE A 226 7.99 -2.49 0.45
N ILE A 227 8.02 -3.04 1.67
CA ILE A 227 7.23 -4.20 2.04
C ILE A 227 6.10 -3.70 2.94
N ARG A 228 4.90 -3.65 2.39
CA ARG A 228 3.70 -3.29 3.13
C ARG A 228 3.30 -4.44 4.06
N THR A 229 2.84 -4.13 5.27
CA THR A 229 2.15 -5.13 6.11
C THR A 229 0.84 -5.58 5.46
N THR A 230 0.41 -6.80 5.76
CA THR A 230 -0.81 -7.39 5.21
C THR A 230 -2.01 -6.89 6.00
N ALA A 231 -2.93 -6.21 5.34
CA ALA A 231 -4.17 -5.74 5.96
C ALA A 231 -5.08 -6.92 6.35
N PRO A 232 -5.78 -6.85 7.50
CA PRO A 232 -6.66 -7.93 7.92
C PRO A 232 -7.94 -7.98 7.10
N GLY A 233 -8.65 -9.11 7.16
CA GLY A 233 -10.06 -9.15 6.80
C GLY A 233 -10.97 -9.00 8.02
N HIS A 234 -12.27 -8.84 7.77
CA HIS A 234 -13.30 -8.68 8.79
C HIS A 234 -14.44 -9.67 8.59
N LYS A 235 -14.74 -10.48 9.62
CA LYS A 235 -15.85 -11.44 9.56
C LYS A 235 -17.18 -10.73 9.32
N ASN A 236 -17.38 -9.55 9.89
CA ASN A 236 -18.64 -8.81 9.88
C ASN A 236 -18.52 -7.59 8.97
N PHE A 237 -18.68 -7.83 7.67
CA PHE A 237 -18.79 -6.78 6.66
C PHE A 237 -20.25 -6.67 6.17
N PHE A 238 -20.69 -5.46 5.84
CA PHE A 238 -22.08 -5.15 5.48
C PHE A 238 -22.56 -5.80 4.16
N LEU A 239 -21.65 -6.16 3.25
CA LEU A 239 -22.01 -6.77 1.96
C LEU A 239 -22.25 -8.29 2.01
N LYS A 240 -22.41 -8.89 3.20
CA LYS A 240 -22.79 -10.31 3.33
C LYS A 240 -24.07 -10.66 2.57
N ASN A 241 -25.08 -9.79 2.61
CA ASN A 241 -26.33 -9.98 1.88
C ASN A 241 -26.49 -8.93 0.77
N ARG A 242 -25.91 -9.22 -0.39
CA ARG A 242 -25.94 -8.35 -1.57
C ARG A 242 -27.34 -8.03 -2.10
N ARG A 243 -28.34 -8.88 -1.79
CA ARG A 243 -29.73 -8.70 -2.24
C ARG A 243 -30.47 -7.66 -1.41
N SER A 244 -30.18 -7.60 -0.11
CA SER A 244 -30.80 -6.64 0.81
C SER A 244 -29.99 -5.35 0.98
N PHE A 245 -28.77 -5.29 0.46
CA PHE A 245 -27.95 -4.09 0.58
C PHE A 245 -28.56 -2.91 -0.17
N ASN A 246 -28.69 -1.78 0.52
CA ASN A 246 -29.20 -0.56 -0.05
C ASN A 246 -28.12 0.17 -0.85
N TRP A 247 -28.01 -0.17 -2.14
CA TRP A 247 -26.99 0.38 -3.03
C TRP A 247 -27.09 1.90 -3.25
N THR A 248 -28.25 2.52 -3.00
CA THR A 248 -28.40 3.97 -3.16
C THR A 248 -27.89 4.74 -1.95
N GLN A 249 -28.05 4.19 -0.75
CA GLN A 249 -27.55 4.81 0.50
C GLN A 249 -26.11 4.38 0.83
N GLY A 250 -25.69 3.19 0.40
CA GLY A 250 -24.44 2.60 0.83
C GLY A 250 -24.51 2.04 2.25
N THR A 251 -23.34 1.76 2.84
CA THR A 251 -23.23 1.42 4.26
C THR A 251 -23.25 2.68 5.12
N ARG A 252 -23.61 2.53 6.39
CA ARG A 252 -23.47 3.53 7.46
C ARG A 252 -22.58 3.01 8.60
N ASP A 253 -21.91 1.89 8.37
CA ASP A 253 -20.97 1.33 9.32
C ASP A 253 -19.83 2.32 9.56
N VAL A 254 -19.42 2.44 10.81
CA VAL A 254 -18.29 3.28 11.22
C VAL A 254 -17.06 2.42 11.46
N PRO A 255 -15.84 2.98 11.37
CA PRO A 255 -14.64 2.32 11.85
C PRO A 255 -14.78 1.84 13.28
N LEU A 256 -14.07 0.76 13.60
CA LEU A 256 -13.94 0.27 14.96
C LEU A 256 -13.14 1.28 15.79
N TYR A 257 -13.53 1.46 17.05
CA TYR A 257 -12.92 2.46 17.93
C TYR A 257 -11.56 2.02 18.48
N SER A 258 -11.28 0.72 18.50
CA SER A 258 -10.06 0.20 19.10
C SER A 258 -9.63 -1.15 18.54
N TYR A 259 -8.35 -1.47 18.72
CA TYR A 259 -7.80 -2.77 18.34
C TYR A 259 -8.37 -3.92 19.21
N THR A 260 -8.74 -3.64 20.46
CA THR A 260 -9.49 -4.58 21.31
C THR A 260 -10.85 -4.91 20.70
N GLU A 261 -11.56 -3.91 20.19
CA GLU A 261 -12.83 -4.14 19.48
C GLU A 261 -12.64 -4.98 18.22
N PHE A 262 -11.61 -4.68 17.42
CA PHE A 262 -11.24 -5.48 16.24
C PHE A 262 -11.02 -6.96 16.59
N ARG A 263 -10.17 -7.23 17.60
CA ARG A 263 -9.91 -8.60 18.07
C ARG A 263 -11.17 -9.30 18.60
N ASN A 264 -12.09 -8.58 19.20
CA ASN A 264 -13.31 -9.19 19.75
C ASN A 264 -14.40 -9.42 18.69
N LYS A 265 -14.58 -8.50 17.75
CA LYS A 265 -15.75 -8.49 16.83
C LYS A 265 -15.46 -9.02 15.43
N SER A 266 -14.23 -8.86 14.96
CA SER A 266 -13.90 -8.99 13.53
C SER A 266 -12.99 -10.16 13.25
N TRP A 267 -12.37 -10.71 14.30
CA TRP A 267 -11.44 -11.81 14.21
C TRP A 267 -12.12 -13.07 13.67
N SER A 268 -11.57 -13.64 12.60
CA SER A 268 -12.00 -14.92 12.05
C SER A 268 -10.83 -15.87 11.91
N THR A 269 -10.99 -17.06 12.49
CA THR A 269 -10.09 -18.20 12.28
C THR A 269 -10.41 -18.97 11.00
N ASN A 270 -11.56 -18.73 10.37
CA ASN A 270 -11.97 -19.48 9.18
C ASN A 270 -11.09 -19.21 7.94
N TYR A 271 -10.43 -18.05 7.93
CA TYR A 271 -9.55 -17.59 6.84
C TYR A 271 -8.13 -17.30 7.33
N ASP A 272 -7.80 -17.70 8.56
CA ASP A 272 -6.52 -17.44 9.22
C ASP A 272 -6.09 -15.96 9.23
N TRP A 273 -7.03 -15.02 9.11
CA TRP A 273 -6.73 -13.58 9.20
C TRP A 273 -6.13 -13.21 10.56
N ASN A 274 -6.32 -14.06 11.57
CA ASN A 274 -5.63 -13.96 12.85
C ASN A 274 -4.13 -14.15 12.80
N MET A 275 -3.63 -14.80 11.75
CA MET A 275 -2.20 -15.00 11.58
C MET A 275 -1.51 -13.76 11.02
N TYR A 276 -2.23 -12.81 10.44
CA TYR A 276 -1.61 -11.64 9.78
C TYR A 276 -0.85 -10.75 10.76
N GLU A 277 -1.29 -10.64 12.02
CA GLU A 277 -0.52 -9.93 13.06
C GLU A 277 0.85 -10.59 13.25
N HIS A 278 0.89 -11.93 13.38
CA HIS A 278 2.13 -12.69 13.50
C HIS A 278 3.01 -12.62 12.25
N TYR A 279 2.41 -12.59 11.07
CA TYR A 279 3.10 -12.42 9.79
C TYR A 279 3.76 -11.04 9.70
N ASN A 280 3.01 -9.99 10.02
CA ASN A 280 3.47 -8.61 10.00
C ASN A 280 4.59 -8.35 11.01
N GLU A 281 4.48 -8.88 12.23
CA GLU A 281 5.55 -8.81 13.23
C GLU A 281 6.82 -9.51 12.75
N PHE A 282 6.68 -10.70 12.15
CA PHE A 282 7.84 -11.40 11.60
C PHE A 282 8.48 -10.66 10.43
N THR A 283 7.68 -10.04 9.55
CA THR A 283 8.18 -9.23 8.43
C THR A 283 8.94 -8.00 8.91
N LYS A 284 8.39 -7.26 9.87
CA LYS A 284 9.07 -6.14 10.52
C LYS A 284 10.41 -6.55 11.12
N LYS A 285 10.42 -7.65 11.88
CA LYS A 285 11.63 -8.22 12.46
C LYS A 285 12.66 -8.62 11.39
N THR A 286 12.23 -9.33 10.35
CA THR A 286 13.11 -9.83 9.29
C THR A 286 13.77 -8.69 8.52
N ILE A 287 13.01 -7.64 8.19
CA ILE A 287 13.55 -6.46 7.48
C ILE A 287 14.49 -5.68 8.38
N HIS A 288 14.20 -5.56 9.68
CA HIS A 288 15.12 -4.97 10.64
C HIS A 288 16.43 -5.76 10.76
N GLU A 289 16.37 -7.09 10.82
CA GLU A 289 17.56 -7.94 10.99
C GLU A 289 18.39 -8.10 9.71
N LEU A 290 17.75 -8.18 8.54
CA LEU A 290 18.41 -8.48 7.27
C LEU A 290 18.56 -7.26 6.35
N GLY A 291 17.57 -6.36 6.34
CA GLY A 291 17.53 -5.19 5.43
C GLY A 291 18.32 -3.97 5.94
N THR A 292 18.68 -3.92 7.23
CA THR A 292 19.52 -2.86 7.79
C THR A 292 20.93 -2.84 7.20
N GLN A 293 21.37 -3.92 6.56
CA GLN A 293 22.66 -3.98 5.88
C GLN A 293 22.73 -3.06 4.67
N THR A 294 21.59 -2.76 4.02
CA THR A 294 21.59 -1.98 2.78
C THR A 294 20.67 -0.76 2.80
N GLN A 295 19.76 -0.65 3.77
CA GLN A 295 18.86 0.50 3.96
C GLN A 295 17.93 0.79 2.78
N LYS A 296 17.77 -0.17 1.86
CA LYS A 296 16.88 -0.05 0.71
C LYS A 296 15.49 -0.59 0.97
N ILE A 297 15.36 -1.46 1.97
CA ILE A 297 14.13 -2.19 2.26
C ILE A 297 13.43 -1.53 3.44
N HIS A 298 12.25 -0.99 3.19
CA HIS A 298 11.43 -0.26 4.14
C HIS A 298 10.13 -1.02 4.43
N VAL A 299 9.58 -0.82 5.62
CA VAL A 299 8.23 -1.32 5.96
C VAL A 299 7.24 -0.18 5.91
N ILE A 300 6.10 -0.42 5.26
CA ILE A 300 4.91 0.43 5.37
C ILE A 300 3.88 -0.30 6.21
N ASP A 301 3.69 0.13 7.46
CA ASP A 301 2.74 -0.53 8.35
C ASP A 301 1.33 0.04 8.20
N VAL A 302 0.53 -0.56 7.31
CA VAL A 302 -0.89 -0.18 7.11
C VAL A 302 -1.82 -0.88 8.09
N TYR A 303 -1.32 -1.83 8.88
CA TYR A 303 -2.14 -2.81 9.57
C TYR A 303 -3.05 -2.17 10.62
N ASN A 304 -2.50 -1.32 11.49
CA ASN A 304 -3.27 -0.69 12.58
C ASN A 304 -4.40 0.19 12.05
N MET A 305 -4.06 1.06 11.09
CA MET A 305 -5.03 1.92 10.42
C MET A 305 -6.13 1.11 9.75
N THR A 306 -5.79 0.01 9.07
CA THR A 306 -6.78 -0.77 8.31
C THR A 306 -7.57 -1.77 9.16
N ALA A 307 -7.02 -2.26 10.27
CA ALA A 307 -7.70 -3.16 11.20
C ALA A 307 -8.94 -2.53 11.83
N LEU A 308 -9.05 -1.21 11.82
CA LEU A 308 -10.23 -0.50 12.29
C LEU A 308 -11.29 -0.31 11.20
N ARG A 309 -11.03 -0.73 9.96
CA ARG A 309 -11.86 -0.39 8.78
C ARG A 309 -12.78 -1.51 8.32
N SER A 310 -13.55 -2.08 9.26
CA SER A 310 -14.62 -3.04 8.93
C SER A 310 -15.64 -2.50 7.94
N ASP A 311 -15.89 -1.18 8.00
CA ASP A 311 -16.81 -0.41 7.16
C ASP A 311 -16.38 -0.32 5.69
N GLY A 312 -15.12 -0.65 5.37
CA GLY A 312 -14.58 -0.51 4.03
C GLY A 312 -14.61 -1.78 3.19
N HIS A 313 -15.08 -2.91 3.71
CA HIS A 313 -14.97 -4.20 3.03
C HIS A 313 -16.04 -4.49 1.97
N VAL A 314 -15.62 -5.16 0.90
CA VAL A 314 -16.50 -5.63 -0.18
C VAL A 314 -16.90 -7.09 -0.01
N ASP A 315 -15.95 -7.96 0.35
CA ASP A 315 -16.13 -9.40 0.50
C ASP A 315 -15.49 -9.96 1.78
N GLY A 316 -15.19 -9.08 2.73
CA GLY A 316 -14.56 -9.40 4.00
C GLY A 316 -13.04 -9.38 3.97
N LEU A 317 -12.38 -9.43 2.81
CA LEU A 317 -10.93 -9.25 2.70
C LEU A 317 -10.58 -8.04 1.84
N HIS A 318 -11.21 -7.91 0.68
CA HIS A 318 -10.99 -6.79 -0.23
C HIS A 318 -11.81 -5.59 0.20
N TYR A 319 -11.31 -4.41 -0.18
CA TYR A 319 -11.83 -3.12 0.24
C TYR A 319 -12.50 -2.36 -0.91
N MET A 320 -13.27 -1.35 -0.53
CA MET A 320 -13.86 -0.39 -1.43
C MET A 320 -12.85 0.64 -1.91
N LEU A 321 -13.05 1.12 -3.15
CA LEU A 321 -12.28 2.20 -3.77
C LEU A 321 -13.23 3.28 -4.30
N PRO A 322 -13.02 4.59 -4.00
CA PRO A 322 -12.18 5.08 -2.91
C PRO A 322 -12.52 4.47 -1.53
N GLY A 323 -11.57 4.51 -0.59
CA GLY A 323 -11.72 3.91 0.74
C GLY A 323 -10.40 3.65 1.49
N PRO A 324 -10.35 2.65 2.39
CA PRO A 324 -9.19 2.38 3.24
C PRO A 324 -7.86 2.17 2.49
N VAL A 325 -7.94 1.66 1.26
CA VAL A 325 -6.76 1.40 0.42
C VAL A 325 -6.10 2.68 -0.06
N ASP A 326 -6.85 3.76 -0.25
CA ASP A 326 -6.27 5.06 -0.63
C ASP A 326 -5.34 5.57 0.46
N TRP A 327 -5.67 5.29 1.73
CA TRP A 327 -4.80 5.60 2.85
C TRP A 327 -3.51 4.79 2.87
N TRP A 328 -3.44 3.63 2.23
CA TRP A 328 -2.16 2.93 2.02
C TRP A 328 -1.23 3.75 1.10
N ASN A 329 -1.81 4.41 0.10
CA ASN A 329 -1.07 5.29 -0.80
C ASN A 329 -0.75 6.66 -0.18
N HIS A 330 -1.62 7.21 0.68
CA HIS A 330 -1.30 8.40 1.49
C HIS A 330 -0.14 8.13 2.46
N LEU A 331 -0.14 6.97 3.13
CA LEU A 331 0.96 6.56 4.01
C LEU A 331 2.25 6.34 3.21
N PHE A 332 2.18 5.66 2.07
CA PHE A 332 3.32 5.47 1.17
C PHE A 332 3.91 6.79 0.68
N PHE A 333 3.07 7.72 0.22
CA PHE A 333 3.45 9.07 -0.18
C PHE A 333 4.17 9.81 0.96
N THR A 334 3.58 9.80 2.16
CA THR A 334 4.13 10.47 3.34
C THR A 334 5.51 9.92 3.67
N TYR A 335 5.66 8.59 3.63
CA TYR A 335 6.94 7.93 3.85
C TYR A 335 7.98 8.37 2.81
N LEU A 336 7.65 8.37 1.51
CA LEU A 336 8.57 8.81 0.45
C LEU A 336 8.98 10.28 0.62
N LYS A 337 8.04 11.15 1.00
CA LYS A 337 8.28 12.58 1.26
C LYS A 337 9.30 12.77 2.37
N GLU A 338 9.21 11.98 3.43
CA GLU A 338 10.14 12.01 4.56
C GLU A 338 11.48 11.37 4.23
N LEU A 339 11.46 10.19 3.59
CA LEU A 339 12.67 9.49 3.14
C LEU A 339 13.52 10.35 2.20
N ARG A 340 12.89 11.15 1.33
CA ARG A 340 13.59 12.13 0.51
C ARG A 340 14.44 13.10 1.34
N LYS A 341 13.93 13.59 2.48
CA LYS A 341 14.70 14.50 3.35
C LYS A 341 15.93 13.80 3.91
N VAL A 342 15.78 12.54 4.32
CA VAL A 342 16.89 11.69 4.79
C VAL A 342 17.91 11.51 3.67
N LEU A 343 17.51 11.07 2.49
CA LEU A 343 18.42 10.80 1.36
C LEU A 343 19.15 12.05 0.86
N VAL A 344 18.50 13.21 0.83
CA VAL A 344 19.16 14.49 0.51
C VAL A 344 20.21 14.84 1.56
N ASN A 345 19.91 14.61 2.84
CA ASN A 345 20.86 14.87 3.93
C ASN A 345 22.04 13.89 3.93
N LEU A 346 21.87 12.63 3.51
CA LEU A 346 22.98 11.66 3.39
C LEU A 346 24.04 12.07 2.36
N ASN A 347 23.60 12.71 1.27
CA ASN A 347 24.53 13.26 0.29
C ASN A 347 25.25 14.52 0.82
N ALA A 348 24.65 15.21 1.81
CA ALA A 348 25.19 16.43 2.40
C ALA A 348 26.01 16.19 3.69
N MET A 349 25.75 15.09 4.39
CA MET A 349 26.36 14.74 5.67
C MET A 349 26.75 13.26 5.61
N ASN A 350 28.02 12.94 5.84
CA ASN A 350 28.55 11.56 5.90
C ASN A 350 27.88 10.75 7.03
N CYS A 351 26.63 10.34 6.83
CA CYS A 351 25.79 9.68 7.82
C CYS A 351 25.31 8.33 7.29
N VAL A 352 24.86 7.47 8.21
CA VAL A 352 24.31 6.15 7.89
C VAL A 352 22.94 6.07 8.56
N PRO A 353 21.85 5.89 7.78
CA PRO A 353 20.47 5.80 8.25
C PRO A 353 20.26 4.87 9.45
#